data_AF-A0A6B0WI43-F1
#
_entry.id   AF-A0A6B0WI43-F1
#
_cell.length_a   1.000
_cell.length_b   1.000
_cell.length_c   1.000
_cell.angle_alpha   90.00
_cell.angle_beta   90.00
_cell.angle_gamma   90.00
#
_symmetry.space_group_name_H-M   'P 1'
#
loop_
_entity.id
_entity.type
_entity.pdbx_description
1 polymer ?
#
loop_
_entity_poly.entity_id
_entity_poly.type
_entity_poly.pdbx_seq_one_letter_code
_entity_poly.pdbx_strand_id
1 'polypeptide(L)'
;MCKHSDIEARRARDLERWRRRSAEREARGLCQGCGKAETAPGRTRCEPCLEKRRAADRERHHRRTAERLAAGMCPKCGKREPAPGLANCSPCNERQNASSRARVSRLRAEGRPARDPERAKAYQRERKRRLHAERKAAGICTRCGRAQARPGGTACETCAEKDRAHDRLRHERAKAQGLAYGGRDPEAKRKAGRKAGRKRAEARKAAGMCIRCGKEPAVPGRSMCEPCRENRRQARRQRNRKRRAAGLCIRCGTPAPGGKTYCAECATTNGWGRRDPAERREEARQRYAERRARGDCTTCGNPADGAAECPACRNVAKERYDARRAAGICVRCQAPTYDGAAYCAPCAVTKAESRGDREAEYAARRQQYAERRARGQCVQCGARSPGVARCDPCARRHAESSGTWRGIPVWAPTWTVVELATGHEHGPFDRESDVALCLAFGKLSRDEVEIICDASPMATLTAWPD
;
A
#
# COMPACT_ATOMS: atom_id res chain seq x y z
N MET A 1 -54.34 -60.31 -48.68
CA MET A 1 -54.50 -60.05 -47.24
C MET A 1 -53.60 -61.03 -46.49
N CYS A 2 -52.60 -60.57 -45.70
CA CYS A 2 -51.84 -61.49 -44.84
C CYS A 2 -52.81 -62.12 -43.84
N LYS A 3 -52.74 -63.43 -43.62
CA LYS A 3 -53.61 -64.12 -42.66
C LYS A 3 -53.27 -63.61 -41.26
N HIS A 4 -54.26 -63.47 -40.38
CA HIS A 4 -54.04 -62.99 -39.00
C HIS A 4 -52.96 -63.80 -38.27
N SER A 5 -52.92 -65.12 -38.55
CA SER A 5 -51.88 -66.05 -38.09
C SER A 5 -50.45 -65.61 -38.44
N ASP A 6 -50.24 -65.01 -39.61
CA ASP A 6 -48.92 -64.56 -40.06
C ASP A 6 -48.45 -63.34 -39.28
N ILE A 7 -49.39 -62.49 -38.86
CA ILE A 7 -49.12 -61.28 -38.07
C ILE A 7 -48.74 -61.67 -36.64
N GLU A 8 -49.46 -62.62 -36.03
CA GLU A 8 -49.15 -63.12 -34.69
C GLU A 8 -47.80 -63.86 -34.67
N ALA A 9 -47.55 -64.73 -35.65
CA ALA A 9 -46.26 -65.41 -35.78
C ALA A 9 -45.10 -64.43 -35.95
N ARG A 10 -45.30 -63.33 -36.71
CA ARG A 10 -44.30 -62.26 -36.83
C ARG A 10 -44.07 -61.54 -35.50
N ARG A 11 -45.13 -61.18 -34.77
CA ARG A 11 -45.04 -60.54 -33.45
C ARG A 11 -44.32 -61.41 -32.43
N ALA A 12 -44.58 -62.72 -32.43
CA ALA A 12 -43.89 -63.67 -31.56
C ALA A 12 -42.38 -63.68 -31.83
N ARG A 13 -41.97 -63.79 -33.11
CA ARG A 13 -40.56 -63.74 -33.51
C ARG A 13 -39.88 -62.41 -33.16
N ASP A 14 -40.58 -61.28 -33.34
CA ASP A 14 -40.05 -59.97 -32.98
C ASP A 14 -39.88 -59.79 -31.46
N LEU A 15 -40.83 -60.31 -30.68
CA LEU A 15 -40.76 -60.31 -29.22
C LEU A 15 -39.59 -61.16 -28.71
N GLU A 16 -39.40 -62.35 -29.27
CA GLU A 16 -38.27 -63.23 -28.94
C GLU A 16 -36.94 -62.56 -29.27
N ARG A 17 -36.81 -61.99 -30.48
CA ARG A 17 -35.62 -61.21 -30.90
C ARG A 17 -35.38 -60.01 -29.98
N TRP A 18 -36.43 -59.36 -29.50
CA TRP A 18 -36.32 -58.25 -28.56
C TRP A 18 -35.85 -58.72 -27.17
N ARG A 19 -36.42 -59.81 -26.64
CA ARG A 19 -36.01 -60.41 -25.35
C ARG A 19 -34.54 -60.81 -25.37
N ARG A 20 -34.09 -61.49 -26.43
CA ARG A 20 -32.67 -61.89 -26.60
C ARG A 20 -31.73 -60.68 -26.56
N ARG A 21 -32.02 -59.64 -27.36
CA ARG A 21 -31.22 -58.39 -27.37
C ARG A 21 -31.26 -57.65 -26.03
N SER A 22 -32.39 -57.68 -25.33
CA SER A 22 -32.51 -57.04 -24.03
C SER A 22 -31.65 -57.74 -22.98
N ALA A 23 -31.67 -59.07 -22.95
CA ALA A 23 -30.82 -59.87 -22.06
C ALA A 23 -29.33 -59.67 -22.36
N GLU A 24 -28.92 -59.67 -23.64
CA GLU A 24 -27.54 -59.39 -24.04
C GLU A 24 -27.07 -57.98 -23.60
N ARG A 25 -27.94 -56.97 -23.73
CA ARG A 25 -27.64 -55.60 -23.27
C ARG A 25 -27.52 -55.53 -21.76
N GLU A 26 -28.42 -56.18 -21.05
CA GLU A 26 -28.41 -56.24 -19.58
C GLU A 26 -27.15 -56.93 -19.05
N ALA A 27 -26.75 -58.06 -19.65
CA ALA A 27 -25.51 -58.76 -19.31
C ALA A 27 -24.25 -57.90 -19.54
N ARG A 28 -24.31 -56.95 -20.49
CA ARG A 28 -23.23 -55.99 -20.79
C ARG A 28 -23.37 -54.66 -20.03
N GLY A 29 -24.36 -54.50 -19.16
CA GLY A 29 -24.63 -53.22 -18.49
C GLY A 29 -25.07 -52.08 -19.41
N LEU A 30 -25.53 -52.40 -20.63
CA LEU A 30 -25.93 -51.41 -21.65
C LEU A 30 -27.42 -51.06 -21.55
N CYS A 31 -27.73 -49.80 -21.85
CA CYS A 31 -29.08 -49.26 -21.88
C CYS A 31 -30.01 -50.08 -22.79
N GLN A 32 -31.11 -50.61 -22.23
CA GLN A 32 -32.11 -51.37 -23.02
C GLN A 32 -32.76 -50.53 -24.13
N GLY A 33 -32.77 -49.20 -24.01
CA GLY A 33 -33.33 -48.28 -25.00
C GLY A 33 -32.42 -48.10 -26.23
N CYS A 34 -31.24 -47.49 -26.04
CA CYS A 34 -30.34 -47.19 -27.15
C CYS A 34 -29.32 -48.30 -27.45
N GLY A 35 -29.01 -49.17 -26.48
CA GLY A 35 -27.99 -50.21 -26.60
C GLY A 35 -26.55 -49.71 -26.67
N LYS A 36 -26.30 -48.41 -26.41
CA LYS A 36 -24.99 -47.78 -26.61
C LYS A 36 -24.27 -47.35 -25.33
N ALA A 37 -25.01 -46.79 -24.38
CA ALA A 37 -24.45 -46.24 -23.15
C ALA A 37 -24.77 -47.15 -21.96
N GLU A 38 -23.95 -47.06 -20.91
CA GLU A 38 -24.18 -47.75 -19.64
C GLU A 38 -25.50 -47.33 -18.99
N THR A 39 -26.09 -48.24 -18.23
CA THR A 39 -27.32 -47.98 -17.47
C THR A 39 -27.10 -47.00 -16.31
N ALA A 40 -28.07 -46.12 -16.04
CA ALA A 40 -28.04 -45.32 -14.83
C ALA A 40 -28.14 -46.23 -13.57
N PRO A 41 -27.52 -45.86 -12.43
CA PRO A 41 -27.51 -46.69 -11.22
C PRO A 41 -28.92 -47.16 -10.81
N GLY A 42 -29.12 -48.49 -10.71
CA GLY A 42 -30.40 -49.11 -10.35
C GLY A 42 -31.51 -48.97 -11.39
N ARG A 43 -31.18 -48.70 -12.66
CA ARG A 43 -32.13 -48.54 -13.77
C ARG A 43 -31.72 -49.43 -14.95
N THR A 44 -32.67 -49.69 -15.86
CA THR A 44 -32.40 -50.48 -17.09
C THR A 44 -32.09 -49.64 -18.33
N ARG A 45 -32.02 -48.30 -18.18
CA ARG A 45 -31.77 -47.35 -19.27
C ARG A 45 -30.73 -46.31 -18.83
N CYS A 46 -29.98 -45.77 -19.79
CA CYS A 46 -29.08 -44.63 -19.56
C CYS A 46 -29.87 -43.34 -19.29
N GLU A 47 -29.24 -42.36 -18.63
CA GLU A 47 -29.90 -41.09 -18.26
C GLU A 47 -30.48 -40.34 -19.48
N PRO A 48 -29.79 -40.22 -20.64
CA PRO A 48 -30.37 -39.58 -21.82
C PRO A 48 -31.65 -40.26 -22.32
N CYS A 49 -31.71 -41.59 -22.26
CA CYS A 49 -32.90 -42.35 -22.65
C CYS A 49 -34.03 -42.22 -21.62
N LEU A 50 -33.71 -42.09 -20.33
CA LEU A 50 -34.69 -41.80 -19.28
C LEU A 50 -35.26 -40.39 -19.43
N GLU A 51 -34.43 -39.40 -19.72
CA GLU A 51 -34.87 -38.03 -19.98
C GLU A 51 -35.77 -37.93 -21.20
N LYS A 52 -35.37 -38.55 -22.33
CA LYS A 52 -36.21 -38.62 -23.54
C LYS A 52 -37.57 -39.28 -23.25
N ARG A 53 -37.59 -40.37 -22.46
CA ARG A 53 -38.84 -41.01 -22.03
C ARG A 53 -39.68 -40.08 -21.14
N ARG A 54 -39.07 -39.44 -20.13
CA ARG A 54 -39.75 -38.48 -19.24
C ARG A 54 -40.33 -37.31 -20.04
N ALA A 55 -39.63 -36.81 -21.05
CA ALA A 55 -40.12 -35.76 -21.93
C ALA A 55 -41.35 -36.21 -22.74
N ALA A 56 -41.28 -37.37 -23.39
CA ALA A 56 -42.42 -37.94 -24.12
C ALA A 56 -43.61 -38.28 -23.20
N ASP A 57 -43.36 -38.73 -21.97
CA ASP A 57 -44.40 -38.98 -20.96
C ASP A 57 -45.06 -37.67 -20.50
N ARG A 58 -44.29 -36.59 -20.29
CA ARG A 58 -44.81 -35.25 -20.00
C ARG A 58 -45.67 -34.74 -21.14
N GLU A 59 -45.20 -34.84 -22.39
CA GLU A 59 -45.94 -34.41 -23.57
C GLU A 59 -47.27 -35.18 -23.71
N ARG A 60 -47.25 -36.52 -23.60
CA ARG A 60 -48.48 -37.34 -23.58
C ARG A 60 -49.41 -36.98 -22.43
N HIS A 61 -48.87 -36.62 -21.27
CA HIS A 61 -49.68 -36.19 -20.13
C HIS A 61 -50.33 -34.83 -20.39
N HIS A 62 -49.59 -33.85 -20.90
CA HIS A 62 -50.11 -32.53 -21.26
C HIS A 62 -51.18 -32.63 -22.35
N ARG A 63 -50.92 -33.41 -23.41
CA ARG A 63 -51.89 -33.63 -24.50
C ARG A 63 -53.20 -34.24 -23.98
N ARG A 64 -53.14 -35.36 -23.24
CA ARG A 64 -54.34 -35.99 -22.65
C ARG A 64 -55.07 -35.08 -21.66
N THR A 65 -54.32 -34.26 -20.92
CA THR A 65 -54.90 -33.28 -19.99
C THR A 65 -55.65 -32.20 -20.75
N ALA A 66 -55.06 -31.67 -21.83
CA ALA A 66 -55.68 -30.66 -22.68
C ALA A 66 -56.94 -31.20 -23.38
N GLU A 67 -56.88 -32.41 -23.96
CA GLU A 67 -58.03 -33.08 -24.59
C GLU A 67 -59.19 -33.26 -23.59
N ARG A 68 -58.88 -33.69 -22.35
CA ARG A 68 -59.89 -33.85 -21.29
C ARG A 68 -60.52 -32.52 -20.89
N LEU A 69 -59.70 -31.48 -20.70
CA LEU A 69 -60.20 -30.15 -20.36
C LEU A 69 -61.06 -29.56 -21.48
N ALA A 70 -60.66 -29.74 -22.74
CA ALA A 70 -61.44 -29.32 -23.90
C ALA A 70 -62.79 -30.03 -23.99
N ALA A 71 -62.84 -31.30 -23.57
CA ALA A 71 -64.08 -32.08 -23.48
C ALA A 71 -64.88 -31.85 -22.17
N GLY A 72 -64.52 -30.84 -21.36
CA GLY A 72 -65.20 -30.57 -20.07
C GLY A 72 -64.99 -31.65 -19.00
N MET A 73 -64.04 -32.57 -19.20
CA MET A 73 -63.78 -33.70 -18.30
C MET A 73 -62.66 -33.42 -17.30
N CYS A 74 -62.71 -34.08 -16.14
CA CYS A 74 -61.68 -33.98 -15.12
C CYS A 74 -60.32 -34.44 -15.66
N PRO A 75 -59.26 -33.63 -15.55
CA PRO A 75 -57.95 -33.93 -16.13
C PRO A 75 -57.30 -35.18 -15.50
N LYS A 76 -57.64 -35.50 -14.25
CA LYS A 76 -57.08 -36.63 -13.51
C LYS A 76 -57.70 -37.97 -13.92
N CYS A 77 -59.01 -38.13 -13.78
CA CYS A 77 -59.68 -39.41 -14.09
C CYS A 77 -60.21 -39.50 -15.52
N GLY A 78 -60.53 -38.37 -16.17
CA GLY A 78 -61.16 -38.34 -17.50
C GLY A 78 -62.57 -38.96 -17.54
N LYS A 79 -63.27 -39.06 -16.40
CA LYS A 79 -64.57 -39.78 -16.29
C LYS A 79 -65.76 -38.88 -15.93
N ARG A 80 -65.53 -37.75 -15.27
CA ARG A 80 -66.55 -36.86 -14.73
C ARG A 80 -66.12 -35.42 -14.93
N GLU A 81 -67.07 -34.52 -15.02
CA GLU A 81 -66.78 -33.08 -15.09
C GLU A 81 -66.08 -32.58 -13.81
N PRO A 82 -65.22 -31.56 -13.89
CA PRO A 82 -64.69 -30.88 -12.71
C PRO A 82 -65.83 -30.31 -11.85
N ALA A 83 -65.65 -30.33 -10.52
CA ALA A 83 -66.62 -29.69 -9.64
C ALA A 83 -66.58 -28.15 -9.81
N PRO A 84 -67.70 -27.43 -9.62
CA PRO A 84 -67.72 -25.96 -9.77
C PRO A 84 -66.62 -25.26 -8.97
N GLY A 85 -65.81 -24.45 -9.66
CA GLY A 85 -64.67 -23.73 -9.06
C GLY A 85 -63.43 -24.58 -8.76
N LEU A 86 -63.40 -25.87 -9.15
CA LEU A 86 -62.29 -26.78 -8.91
C LEU A 86 -61.74 -27.37 -10.21
N ALA A 87 -60.43 -27.62 -10.25
CA ALA A 87 -59.78 -28.23 -11.42
C ALA A 87 -60.02 -29.75 -11.57
N ASN A 88 -60.55 -30.41 -10.53
CA ASN A 88 -60.79 -31.86 -10.49
C ASN A 88 -62.24 -32.16 -10.10
N CYS A 89 -62.75 -33.34 -10.48
CA CYS A 89 -64.04 -33.81 -9.99
C CYS A 89 -63.97 -34.13 -8.48
N SER A 90 -65.12 -34.07 -7.77
CA SER A 90 -65.18 -34.25 -6.31
C SER A 90 -64.45 -35.50 -5.80
N PRO A 91 -64.66 -36.72 -6.37
CA PRO A 91 -63.98 -37.92 -5.90
C PRO A 91 -62.46 -37.87 -6.06
N CYS A 92 -61.98 -37.26 -7.15
CA CYS A 92 -60.54 -37.11 -7.38
C CYS A 92 -59.91 -36.10 -6.42
N ASN A 93 -60.65 -35.05 -6.07
CA ASN A 93 -60.23 -34.04 -5.10
C ASN A 93 -60.23 -34.61 -3.68
N GLU A 94 -61.27 -35.34 -3.27
CA GLU A 94 -61.35 -36.04 -1.99
C GLU A 94 -60.21 -37.04 -1.82
N ARG A 95 -59.91 -37.85 -2.84
CA ARG A 95 -58.78 -38.78 -2.82
C ARG A 95 -57.44 -38.07 -2.68
N GLN A 96 -57.27 -36.92 -3.33
CA GLN A 96 -56.07 -36.10 -3.21
C GLN A 96 -55.94 -35.49 -1.81
N ASN A 97 -57.04 -34.97 -1.26
CA ASN A 97 -57.09 -34.40 0.08
C ASN A 97 -56.84 -35.48 1.14
N ALA A 98 -57.41 -36.68 1.00
CA ALA A 98 -57.15 -37.83 1.85
C ALA A 98 -55.67 -38.23 1.82
N SER A 99 -55.06 -38.29 0.63
CA SER A 99 -53.63 -38.58 0.49
C SER A 99 -52.75 -37.49 1.13
N SER A 100 -53.14 -36.22 0.99
CA SER A 100 -52.45 -35.09 1.62
C SER A 100 -52.54 -35.13 3.15
N ARG A 101 -53.73 -35.40 3.70
CA ARG A 101 -53.95 -35.59 5.14
C ARG A 101 -53.16 -36.77 5.68
N ALA A 102 -53.17 -37.92 4.99
CA ALA A 102 -52.38 -39.09 5.37
C ALA A 102 -50.87 -38.78 5.39
N ARG A 103 -50.35 -38.05 4.39
CA ARG A 103 -48.96 -37.62 4.37
C ARG A 103 -48.62 -36.71 5.54
N VAL A 104 -49.47 -35.71 5.84
CA VAL A 104 -49.24 -34.79 6.96
C VAL A 104 -49.32 -35.53 8.30
N SER A 105 -50.25 -36.46 8.45
CA SER A 105 -50.38 -37.32 9.63
C SER A 105 -49.12 -38.15 9.85
N ARG A 106 -48.61 -38.81 8.80
CA ARG A 106 -47.36 -39.57 8.84
C ARG A 106 -46.17 -38.70 9.23
N LEU A 107 -46.01 -37.53 8.60
CA LEU A 107 -44.91 -36.61 8.94
C LEU A 107 -45.00 -36.14 10.40
N ARG A 108 -46.21 -35.87 10.91
CA ARG A 108 -46.42 -35.52 12.31
C ARG A 108 -46.06 -36.67 13.25
N ALA A 109 -46.44 -37.90 12.93
CA ALA A 109 -46.08 -39.10 13.70
C ALA A 109 -44.55 -39.35 13.71
N GLU A 110 -43.87 -39.06 12.60
CA GLU A 110 -42.41 -39.10 12.49
C GLU A 110 -41.69 -37.91 13.19
N GLY A 111 -42.42 -36.96 13.78
CA GLY A 111 -41.84 -35.73 14.34
C GLY A 111 -41.26 -34.78 13.29
N ARG A 112 -41.54 -35.01 12.00
CA ARG A 112 -41.01 -34.23 10.88
C ARG A 112 -41.99 -33.13 10.49
N PRO A 113 -41.54 -31.88 10.34
CA PRO A 113 -42.42 -30.81 9.90
C PRO A 113 -42.84 -31.02 8.44
N ALA A 114 -44.10 -30.70 8.11
CA ALA A 114 -44.63 -30.84 6.75
C ALA A 114 -43.86 -30.03 5.69
N ARG A 115 -43.21 -28.95 6.13
CA ARG A 115 -42.29 -28.11 5.36
C ARG A 115 -41.16 -27.68 6.29
N ASP A 116 -39.95 -27.61 5.77
CA ASP A 116 -38.81 -27.03 6.49
C ASP A 116 -39.17 -25.63 7.05
N PRO A 117 -39.16 -25.44 8.39
CA PRO A 117 -39.52 -24.19 9.05
C PRO A 117 -38.64 -23.01 8.60
N GLU A 118 -37.34 -23.25 8.37
CA GLU A 118 -36.43 -22.17 7.97
C GLU A 118 -36.70 -21.74 6.53
N ARG A 119 -36.93 -22.69 5.61
CA ARG A 119 -37.36 -22.37 4.25
C ARG A 119 -38.72 -21.65 4.21
N ALA A 120 -39.65 -22.02 5.09
CA ALA A 120 -40.94 -21.33 5.21
C ALA A 120 -40.77 -19.89 5.72
N LYS A 121 -39.94 -19.68 6.76
CA LYS A 121 -39.61 -18.34 7.27
C LYS A 121 -38.88 -17.49 6.22
N ALA A 122 -37.92 -18.06 5.49
CA ALA A 122 -37.19 -17.38 4.42
C ALA A 122 -38.15 -16.89 3.32
N TYR A 123 -39.01 -17.77 2.82
CA TYR A 123 -40.04 -17.43 1.83
C TYR A 123 -40.97 -16.31 2.33
N GLN A 124 -41.43 -16.37 3.59
CA GLN A 124 -42.28 -15.33 4.17
C GLN A 124 -41.55 -13.99 4.30
N ARG A 125 -40.25 -13.99 4.66
CA ARG A 125 -39.42 -12.77 4.71
C ARG A 125 -39.26 -12.16 3.32
N GLU A 126 -38.95 -12.99 2.32
CA GLU A 126 -38.80 -12.55 0.93
C GLU A 126 -40.10 -12.00 0.36
N ARG A 127 -41.23 -12.70 0.54
CA ARG A 127 -42.56 -12.22 0.15
C ARG A 127 -42.90 -10.89 0.80
N LYS A 128 -42.63 -10.73 2.11
CA LYS A 128 -42.85 -9.45 2.83
C LYS A 128 -41.98 -8.32 2.27
N ARG A 129 -40.70 -8.59 1.95
CA ARG A 129 -39.80 -7.61 1.32
C ARG A 129 -40.31 -7.19 -0.05
N ARG A 130 -40.72 -8.15 -0.89
CA ARG A 130 -41.26 -7.90 -2.22
C ARG A 130 -42.53 -7.05 -2.16
N LEU A 131 -43.52 -7.46 -1.35
CA LEU A 131 -44.75 -6.68 -1.16
C LEU A 131 -44.50 -5.28 -0.60
N HIS A 132 -43.52 -5.12 0.29
CA HIS A 132 -43.12 -3.81 0.80
C HIS A 132 -42.56 -2.92 -0.31
N ALA A 133 -41.68 -3.46 -1.16
CA ALA A 133 -41.10 -2.74 -2.29
C ALA A 133 -42.16 -2.38 -3.34
N GLU A 134 -43.02 -3.33 -3.73
CA GLU A 134 -44.13 -3.11 -4.68
C GLU A 134 -45.08 -2.01 -4.17
N ARG A 135 -45.51 -2.07 -2.91
CA ARG A 135 -46.38 -1.03 -2.32
C ARG A 135 -45.70 0.33 -2.27
N LYS A 136 -44.41 0.37 -1.89
CA LYS A 136 -43.63 1.61 -1.85
C LYS A 136 -43.51 2.23 -3.25
N ALA A 137 -43.25 1.43 -4.27
CA ALA A 137 -43.16 1.88 -5.66
C ALA A 137 -44.50 2.39 -6.19
N ALA A 138 -45.61 1.73 -5.82
CA ALA A 138 -46.96 2.15 -6.18
C ALA A 138 -47.50 3.34 -5.35
N GLY A 139 -46.71 3.88 -4.42
CA GLY A 139 -47.18 4.94 -3.51
C GLY A 139 -48.22 4.48 -2.49
N ILE A 140 -48.43 3.18 -2.29
CA ILE A 140 -49.44 2.61 -1.39
C ILE A 140 -48.83 2.41 0.01
N CYS A 141 -49.64 2.62 1.06
CA CYS A 141 -49.27 2.36 2.44
C CYS A 141 -48.73 0.94 2.63
N THR A 142 -47.46 0.82 3.04
CA THR A 142 -46.79 -0.47 3.21
C THR A 142 -47.36 -1.32 4.35
N ARG A 143 -48.05 -0.69 5.32
CA ARG A 143 -48.68 -1.33 6.48
C ARG A 143 -50.02 -1.97 6.12
N CYS A 144 -51.01 -1.16 5.74
CA CYS A 144 -52.36 -1.66 5.45
C CYS A 144 -52.53 -2.16 4.01
N GLY A 145 -51.74 -1.64 3.05
CA GLY A 145 -51.84 -2.00 1.63
C GLY A 145 -53.11 -1.50 0.94
N ARG A 146 -53.86 -0.56 1.54
CA ARG A 146 -55.16 -0.09 1.05
C ARG A 146 -55.17 1.38 0.62
N ALA A 147 -54.67 2.27 1.47
CA ALA A 147 -54.66 3.71 1.23
C ALA A 147 -53.33 4.19 0.62
N GLN A 148 -53.35 5.35 -0.04
CA GLN A 148 -52.14 6.02 -0.50
C GLN A 148 -51.23 6.37 0.69
N ALA A 149 -49.93 6.21 0.50
CA ALA A 149 -48.91 6.67 1.42
C ALA A 149 -48.84 8.20 1.36
N ARG A 150 -48.43 8.79 2.47
CA ARG A 150 -48.25 10.24 2.53
C ARG A 150 -47.08 10.69 1.65
N PRO A 151 -47.10 11.92 1.12
CA PRO A 151 -45.96 12.48 0.41
C PRO A 151 -44.67 12.36 1.25
N GLY A 152 -43.62 11.74 0.68
CA GLY A 152 -42.35 11.48 1.37
C GLY A 152 -42.35 10.35 2.41
N GLY A 153 -43.49 9.68 2.64
CA GLY A 153 -43.65 8.59 3.61
C GLY A 153 -43.86 7.21 2.98
N THR A 154 -43.94 6.17 3.82
CA THR A 154 -44.26 4.78 3.39
C THR A 154 -45.55 4.23 4.02
N ALA A 155 -46.25 5.06 4.81
CA ALA A 155 -47.52 4.73 5.46
C ALA A 155 -48.55 5.82 5.20
N CYS A 156 -49.83 5.46 5.18
CA CYS A 156 -50.94 6.42 5.16
C CYS A 156 -51.05 7.14 6.52
N GLU A 157 -51.78 8.27 6.58
CA GLU A 157 -51.91 9.07 7.81
C GLU A 157 -52.44 8.23 8.98
N THR A 158 -53.51 7.47 8.78
CA THR A 158 -54.09 6.62 9.84
C THR A 158 -53.11 5.57 10.38
N CYS A 159 -52.31 4.92 9.53
CA CYS A 159 -51.29 3.97 9.99
C CYS A 159 -50.11 4.68 10.67
N ALA A 160 -49.71 5.84 10.15
CA ALA A 160 -48.64 6.64 10.74
C ALA A 160 -49.04 7.18 12.13
N GLU A 161 -50.29 7.59 12.32
CA GLU A 161 -50.84 7.99 13.62
C GLU A 161 -50.90 6.82 14.60
N LYS A 162 -51.32 5.63 14.14
CA LYS A 162 -51.27 4.41 14.95
C LYS A 162 -49.85 4.07 15.38
N ASP A 163 -48.88 4.15 14.47
CA ASP A 163 -47.47 3.91 14.80
C ASP A 163 -46.95 4.98 15.78
N ARG A 164 -47.32 6.27 15.61
CA ARG A 164 -47.01 7.34 16.58
C ARG A 164 -47.66 7.10 17.95
N ALA A 165 -48.91 6.66 17.99
CA ALA A 165 -49.63 6.37 19.23
C ALA A 165 -48.98 5.20 19.97
N HIS A 166 -48.62 4.14 19.23
CA HIS A 166 -47.87 3.02 19.78
C HIS A 166 -46.50 3.45 20.32
N ASP A 167 -45.78 4.32 19.61
CA ASP A 167 -44.50 4.85 20.08
C ASP A 167 -44.66 5.75 21.32
N ARG A 168 -45.75 6.53 21.43
CA ARG A 168 -46.11 7.28 22.65
C ARG A 168 -46.36 6.34 23.83
N LEU A 169 -47.21 5.32 23.66
CA LEU A 169 -47.48 4.32 24.70
C LEU A 169 -46.22 3.59 25.13
N ARG A 170 -45.34 3.23 24.18
CA ARG A 170 -44.05 2.61 24.48
C ARG A 170 -43.15 3.56 25.29
N HIS A 171 -43.15 4.84 24.94
CA HIS A 171 -42.38 5.86 25.65
C HIS A 171 -42.93 6.10 27.06
N GLU A 172 -44.24 6.19 27.22
CA GLU A 172 -44.92 6.31 28.52
C GLU A 172 -44.62 5.10 29.42
N ARG A 173 -44.73 3.88 28.88
CA ARG A 173 -44.37 2.66 29.61
C ARG A 173 -42.91 2.65 30.03
N ALA A 174 -41.99 3.07 29.16
CA ALA A 174 -40.57 3.18 29.50
C ALA A 174 -40.35 4.22 30.61
N LYS A 175 -41.00 5.38 30.51
CA LYS A 175 -40.93 6.45 31.53
C LYS A 175 -41.47 5.98 32.88
N ALA A 176 -42.61 5.30 32.91
CA ALA A 176 -43.20 4.72 34.11
C ALA A 176 -42.29 3.68 34.78
N GLN A 177 -41.48 2.96 33.99
CA GLN A 177 -40.47 2.02 34.47
C GLN A 177 -39.12 2.67 34.83
N GLY A 178 -39.01 4.01 34.80
CA GLY A 178 -37.76 4.73 35.03
C GLY A 178 -36.69 4.51 33.94
N LEU A 179 -37.06 3.91 32.80
CA LEU A 179 -36.17 3.69 31.68
C LEU A 179 -36.07 4.98 30.85
N ALA A 180 -34.84 5.39 30.52
CA ALA A 180 -34.61 6.54 29.66
C ALA A 180 -35.18 6.34 28.23
N TYR A 181 -35.31 7.45 27.50
CA TYR A 181 -35.88 7.52 26.15
C TYR A 181 -35.45 6.35 25.23
N GLY A 182 -36.43 5.51 24.86
CA GLY A 182 -36.24 4.32 24.03
C GLY A 182 -36.21 2.98 24.80
N GLY A 183 -36.48 2.97 26.10
CA GLY A 183 -36.67 1.75 26.89
C GLY A 183 -35.39 0.92 27.05
N ARG A 184 -34.22 1.53 26.89
CA ARG A 184 -32.92 0.91 27.20
C ARG A 184 -32.20 1.81 28.18
N ASP A 185 -31.56 1.18 29.16
CA ASP A 185 -30.60 1.84 30.04
C ASP A 185 -29.59 2.68 29.21
N PRO A 186 -29.46 4.00 29.48
CA PRO A 186 -28.49 4.87 28.82
C PRO A 186 -27.07 4.31 28.82
N GLU A 187 -26.66 3.67 29.91
CA GLU A 187 -25.33 3.10 30.02
C GLU A 187 -25.18 1.87 29.13
N ALA A 188 -26.13 0.94 29.15
CA ALA A 188 -26.20 -0.17 28.21
C ALA A 188 -26.17 0.30 26.74
N LYS A 189 -26.89 1.38 26.40
CA LYS A 189 -26.85 2.00 25.07
C LYS A 189 -25.48 2.57 24.73
N ARG A 190 -24.82 3.28 25.66
CA ARG A 190 -23.45 3.79 25.50
C ARG A 190 -22.45 2.66 25.33
N LYS A 191 -22.53 1.60 26.14
CA LYS A 191 -21.66 0.40 26.09
C LYS A 191 -21.84 -0.35 24.77
N ALA A 192 -23.08 -0.56 24.33
CA ALA A 192 -23.38 -1.14 23.03
C ALA A 192 -22.85 -0.28 21.86
N GLY A 193 -23.02 1.05 21.95
CA GLY A 193 -22.46 1.99 20.97
C GLY A 193 -20.94 1.95 20.89
N ARG A 194 -20.24 1.90 22.04
CA ARG A 194 -18.78 1.73 22.11
C ARG A 194 -18.35 0.40 21.50
N LYS A 195 -19.03 -0.70 21.83
CA LYS A 195 -18.76 -2.04 21.26
C LYS A 195 -18.94 -2.06 19.74
N ALA A 196 -20.04 -1.51 19.23
CA ALA A 196 -20.29 -1.39 17.79
C ALA A 196 -19.28 -0.45 17.10
N GLY A 197 -18.88 0.64 17.75
CA GLY A 197 -17.82 1.53 17.28
C GLY A 197 -16.47 0.80 17.14
N ARG A 198 -16.08 0.03 18.17
CA ARG A 198 -14.86 -0.78 18.17
C ARG A 198 -14.88 -1.82 17.04
N LYS A 199 -15.97 -2.59 16.91
CA LYS A 199 -16.12 -3.59 15.83
C LYS A 199 -16.01 -2.96 14.43
N ARG A 200 -16.63 -1.79 14.20
CA ARG A 200 -16.49 -1.05 12.94
C ARG A 200 -15.07 -0.57 12.69
N ALA A 201 -14.38 -0.10 13.74
CA ALA A 201 -12.99 0.34 13.62
C ALA A 201 -12.06 -0.84 13.29
N GLU A 202 -12.23 -1.99 13.94
CA GLU A 202 -11.47 -3.22 13.68
C GLU A 202 -11.72 -3.73 12.25
N ALA A 203 -12.97 -3.80 11.80
CA ALA A 203 -13.31 -4.19 10.43
C ALA A 203 -12.68 -3.24 9.39
N ARG A 204 -12.67 -1.93 9.64
CA ARG A 204 -12.02 -0.95 8.75
C ARG A 204 -10.50 -1.13 8.74
N LYS A 205 -9.86 -1.35 9.90
CA LYS A 205 -8.42 -1.63 9.95
C LYS A 205 -8.07 -2.89 9.16
N ALA A 206 -8.84 -3.97 9.33
CA ALA A 206 -8.62 -5.22 8.61
C ALA A 206 -8.77 -5.06 7.09
N ALA A 207 -9.70 -4.20 6.65
CA ALA A 207 -9.89 -3.86 5.24
C ALA A 207 -8.91 -2.78 4.71
N GLY A 208 -7.91 -2.35 5.49
CA GLY A 208 -6.99 -1.29 5.09
C GLY A 208 -7.65 0.10 4.93
N MET A 209 -8.84 0.31 5.50
CA MET A 209 -9.62 1.55 5.39
C MET A 209 -9.40 2.50 6.58
N CYS A 210 -9.58 3.80 6.32
CA CYS A 210 -9.55 4.84 7.36
C CYS A 210 -10.59 4.56 8.46
N ILE A 211 -10.14 4.40 9.73
CA ILE A 211 -11.06 4.09 10.84
C ILE A 211 -12.10 5.18 11.10
N ARG A 212 -11.81 6.42 10.71
CA ARG A 212 -12.66 7.59 10.95
C ARG A 212 -13.77 7.70 9.91
N CYS A 213 -13.42 7.98 8.65
CA CYS A 213 -14.41 8.15 7.58
C CYS A 213 -14.90 6.82 6.99
N GLY A 214 -14.04 5.80 6.90
CA GLY A 214 -14.32 4.55 6.20
C GLY A 214 -14.54 4.70 4.69
N LYS A 215 -14.11 5.82 4.09
CA LYS A 215 -14.29 6.14 2.66
C LYS A 215 -13.04 5.87 1.83
N GLU A 216 -11.87 6.17 2.40
CA GLU A 216 -10.57 6.07 1.74
C GLU A 216 -9.67 5.05 2.45
N PRO A 217 -8.70 4.46 1.73
CA PRO A 217 -7.68 3.62 2.35
C PRO A 217 -6.88 4.39 3.38
N ALA A 218 -6.43 3.70 4.44
CA ALA A 218 -5.51 4.28 5.40
C ALA A 218 -4.11 4.41 4.77
N VAL A 219 -3.36 5.43 5.18
CA VAL A 219 -1.95 5.56 4.77
C VAL A 219 -1.18 4.32 5.27
N PRO A 220 -0.29 3.71 4.47
CA PRO A 220 0.50 2.55 4.89
C PRO A 220 1.15 2.73 6.28
N GLY A 221 0.97 1.73 7.15
CA GLY A 221 1.44 1.78 8.55
C GLY A 221 0.64 2.70 9.49
N ARG A 222 -0.48 3.29 9.04
CA ARG A 222 -1.35 4.18 9.83
C ARG A 222 -2.80 3.69 9.79
N SER A 223 -3.65 4.25 10.67
CA SER A 223 -5.05 3.87 10.79
C SER A 223 -6.05 4.87 10.17
N MET A 224 -5.58 5.97 9.57
CA MET A 224 -6.43 7.03 9.01
C MET A 224 -5.91 7.41 7.62
N CYS A 225 -6.81 7.83 6.73
CA CYS A 225 -6.47 8.44 5.44
C CYS A 225 -5.87 9.85 5.65
N GLU A 226 -5.15 10.37 4.65
CA GLU A 226 -4.47 11.66 4.77
C GLU A 226 -5.44 12.84 5.03
N PRO A 227 -6.62 12.96 4.39
CA PRO A 227 -7.59 14.01 4.69
C PRO A 227 -8.05 13.98 6.16
N CYS A 228 -8.34 12.80 6.70
CA CYS A 228 -8.72 12.66 8.11
C CYS A 228 -7.56 12.98 9.07
N ARG A 229 -6.31 12.72 8.66
CA ARG A 229 -5.11 13.08 9.43
C ARG A 229 -4.91 14.60 9.42
N GLU A 230 -5.02 15.24 8.26
CA GLU A 230 -4.85 16.69 8.15
C GLU A 230 -5.95 17.44 8.91
N ASN A 231 -7.21 17.04 8.76
CA ASN A 231 -8.31 17.59 9.57
C ASN A 231 -8.06 17.42 11.08
N ARG A 232 -7.47 16.30 11.52
CA ARG A 232 -7.09 16.10 12.92
C ARG A 232 -5.92 17.00 13.34
N ARG A 233 -4.94 17.23 12.47
CA ARG A 233 -3.82 18.16 12.72
C ARG A 233 -4.32 19.60 12.82
N GLN A 234 -5.17 20.05 11.91
CA GLN A 234 -5.77 21.38 11.92
C GLN A 234 -6.61 21.61 13.18
N ALA A 235 -7.49 20.67 13.53
CA ALA A 235 -8.28 20.75 14.77
C ALA A 235 -7.38 20.81 16.03
N ARG A 236 -6.26 20.07 16.03
CA ARG A 236 -5.26 20.14 17.11
C ARG A 236 -4.56 21.50 17.16
N ARG A 237 -4.14 22.05 16.01
CA ARG A 237 -3.53 23.39 15.91
C ARG A 237 -4.48 24.48 16.40
N GLN A 238 -5.74 24.46 15.95
CA GLN A 238 -6.76 25.41 16.40
C GLN A 238 -7.02 25.31 17.90
N ARG A 239 -7.17 24.09 18.45
CA ARG A 239 -7.32 23.89 19.90
C ARG A 239 -6.12 24.41 20.68
N ASN A 240 -4.91 24.14 20.21
CA ASN A 240 -3.69 24.62 20.85
C ASN A 240 -3.58 26.15 20.79
N ARG A 241 -3.95 26.77 19.66
CA ARG A 241 -4.00 28.24 19.52
C ARG A 241 -5.00 28.85 20.50
N LYS A 242 -6.23 28.31 20.56
CA LYS A 242 -7.25 28.75 21.53
C LYS A 242 -6.78 28.60 22.97
N ARG A 243 -6.16 27.47 23.32
CA ARG A 243 -5.60 27.25 24.66
C ARG A 243 -4.49 28.25 25.00
N ARG A 244 -3.54 28.49 24.08
CA ARG A 244 -2.48 29.49 24.29
C ARG A 244 -3.03 30.89 24.48
N ALA A 245 -3.98 31.31 23.63
CA ALA A 245 -4.62 32.62 23.73
C ALA A 245 -5.36 32.81 25.06
N ALA A 246 -5.94 31.73 25.61
CA ALA A 246 -6.59 31.71 26.91
C ALA A 246 -5.63 31.49 28.10
N GLY A 247 -4.30 31.48 27.89
CA GLY A 247 -3.34 31.19 28.95
C GLY A 247 -3.43 29.77 29.53
N LEU A 248 -3.92 28.80 28.75
CA LEU A 248 -4.11 27.42 29.17
C LEU A 248 -3.01 26.49 28.59
N CYS A 249 -2.60 25.52 29.41
CA CYS A 249 -1.71 24.43 29.04
C CYS A 249 -2.25 23.65 27.83
N ILE A 250 -1.46 23.52 26.76
CA ILE A 250 -1.93 22.84 25.55
C ILE A 250 -2.20 21.34 25.74
N ARG A 251 -1.66 20.73 26.81
CA ARG A 251 -1.81 19.30 27.14
C ARG A 251 -3.09 19.05 27.95
N CYS A 252 -3.09 19.42 29.23
CA CYS A 252 -4.21 19.18 30.15
C CYS A 252 -5.30 20.24 30.08
N GLY A 253 -5.00 21.48 29.69
CA GLY A 253 -5.95 22.59 29.67
C GLY A 253 -6.03 23.40 30.97
N THR A 254 -5.21 23.11 31.98
CA THR A 254 -5.11 23.95 33.20
C THR A 254 -4.35 25.26 32.90
N PRO A 255 -4.54 26.34 33.70
CA PRO A 255 -3.81 27.59 33.51
C PRO A 255 -2.29 27.39 33.45
N ALA A 256 -1.63 28.06 32.51
CA ALA A 256 -0.19 28.03 32.32
C ALA A 256 0.41 29.37 32.78
N PRO A 257 1.22 29.40 33.85
CA PRO A 257 1.72 30.65 34.42
C PRO A 257 2.68 31.37 33.47
N GLY A 258 2.55 32.70 33.38
CA GLY A 258 3.50 33.57 32.65
C GLY A 258 3.58 33.32 31.15
N GLY A 259 2.45 33.01 30.49
CA GLY A 259 2.42 32.79 29.03
C GLY A 259 3.11 31.50 28.56
N LYS A 260 3.45 30.58 29.48
CA LYS A 260 4.09 29.31 29.14
C LYS A 260 3.15 28.40 28.34
N THR A 261 3.71 27.51 27.52
CA THR A 261 2.92 26.56 26.72
C THR A 261 2.30 25.42 27.55
N TYR A 262 2.90 25.12 28.71
CA TYR A 262 2.51 24.04 29.60
C TYR A 262 2.37 24.55 31.03
N CYS A 263 1.48 23.95 31.83
CA CYS A 263 1.45 24.14 33.29
C CYS A 263 2.70 23.51 33.93
N ALA A 264 2.98 23.84 35.19
CA ALA A 264 4.16 23.35 35.93
C ALA A 264 4.28 21.81 35.88
N GLU A 265 3.19 21.09 36.18
CA GLU A 265 3.16 19.62 36.16
C GLU A 265 3.38 19.02 34.77
N CYS A 266 2.77 19.59 33.73
CA CYS A 266 2.97 19.11 32.37
C CYS A 266 4.38 19.46 31.85
N ALA A 267 4.98 20.54 32.33
CA ALA A 267 6.34 20.93 31.98
C ALA A 267 7.36 19.95 32.59
N THR A 268 7.15 19.50 33.83
CA THR A 268 7.99 18.47 34.47
C THR A 268 7.77 17.10 33.85
N THR A 269 6.51 16.68 33.65
CA THR A 269 6.16 15.35 33.11
C THR A 269 6.65 15.13 31.68
N ASN A 270 6.65 16.15 30.82
CA ASN A 270 7.14 15.99 29.45
C ASN A 270 8.68 16.04 29.36
N GLY A 271 9.41 16.20 30.46
CA GLY A 271 10.88 16.29 30.46
C GLY A 271 11.45 17.60 29.88
N TRP A 272 10.60 18.56 29.46
CA TRP A 272 11.05 19.83 28.88
C TRP A 272 11.65 20.77 29.95
N GLY A 273 11.34 20.54 31.23
CA GLY A 273 11.81 21.34 32.35
C GLY A 273 12.91 20.71 33.21
N ARG A 274 13.47 19.53 32.88
CA ARG A 274 14.45 18.85 33.77
C ARG A 274 15.90 18.90 33.33
N ARG A 275 16.23 19.09 32.04
CA ARG A 275 17.64 19.15 31.61
C ARG A 275 18.10 20.59 31.48
N ASP A 276 19.15 20.91 32.20
CA ASP A 276 19.87 22.17 32.05
C ASP A 276 20.22 22.38 30.56
N PRO A 277 19.94 23.56 29.96
CA PRO A 277 20.44 23.89 28.64
C PRO A 277 21.95 23.66 28.45
N ALA A 278 22.76 23.78 29.50
CA ALA A 278 24.19 23.44 29.49
C ALA A 278 24.40 21.93 29.31
N GLU A 279 23.74 21.10 30.13
CA GLU A 279 23.80 19.64 30.05
C GLU A 279 23.34 19.13 28.66
N ARG A 280 22.26 19.69 28.10
CA ARG A 280 21.80 19.35 26.73
C ARG A 280 22.82 19.72 25.65
N ARG A 281 23.52 20.84 25.81
CA ARG A 281 24.60 21.25 24.91
C ARG A 281 25.78 20.31 25.04
N GLU A 282 26.09 19.87 26.25
CA GLU A 282 27.16 18.91 26.50
C GLU A 282 26.85 17.51 25.95
N GLU A 283 25.66 16.98 26.19
CA GLU A 283 25.18 15.73 25.58
C GLU A 283 25.18 15.80 24.03
N ALA A 284 24.91 16.97 23.46
CA ALA A 284 25.00 17.18 22.01
C ALA A 284 26.46 17.18 21.53
N ARG A 285 27.39 17.80 22.27
CA ARG A 285 28.83 17.75 21.99
C ARG A 285 29.39 16.33 22.12
N GLN A 286 29.02 15.60 23.16
CA GLN A 286 29.41 14.20 23.35
C GLN A 286 28.90 13.32 22.20
N ARG A 287 27.61 13.38 21.85
CA ARG A 287 27.07 12.63 20.72
C ARG A 287 27.74 12.99 19.39
N TYR A 288 28.11 14.25 19.20
CA TYR A 288 28.87 14.68 18.03
C TYR A 288 30.26 14.04 18.01
N ALA A 289 30.99 14.08 19.13
CA ALA A 289 32.31 13.47 19.28
C ALA A 289 32.28 11.94 19.09
N GLU A 290 31.32 11.24 19.70
CA GLU A 290 31.13 9.80 19.56
C GLU A 290 30.85 9.40 18.11
N ARG A 291 29.97 10.12 17.41
CA ARG A 291 29.70 9.86 15.99
C ARG A 291 30.95 10.06 15.13
N ARG A 292 31.70 11.14 15.38
CA ARG A 292 32.96 11.42 14.70
C ARG A 292 33.99 10.32 14.95
N ALA A 293 34.11 9.83 16.19
CA ALA A 293 35.03 8.76 16.56
C ALA A 293 34.69 7.43 15.86
N ARG A 294 33.40 7.13 15.64
CA ARG A 294 32.95 5.97 14.87
C ARG A 294 33.05 6.14 13.35
N GLY A 295 33.39 7.33 12.86
CA GLY A 295 33.33 7.63 11.43
C GLY A 295 31.91 7.79 10.89
N ASP A 296 30.92 8.04 11.76
CA ASP A 296 29.52 8.26 11.39
C ASP A 296 29.24 9.73 11.05
N CYS A 297 28.31 9.94 10.11
CA CYS A 297 27.73 11.22 9.78
C CYS A 297 26.99 11.80 11.00
N THR A 298 27.38 13.02 11.39
CA THR A 298 26.82 13.70 12.55
C THR A 298 25.34 14.05 12.38
N THR A 299 24.86 14.15 11.13
CA THR A 299 23.47 14.43 10.78
C THR A 299 22.58 13.17 10.78
N CYS A 300 22.91 12.17 9.95
CA CYS A 300 22.05 11.00 9.74
C CYS A 300 22.50 9.72 10.47
N GLY A 301 23.76 9.64 10.90
CA GLY A 301 24.34 8.46 11.55
C GLY A 301 24.92 7.39 10.59
N ASN A 302 24.89 7.60 9.27
CA ASN A 302 25.50 6.68 8.30
C ASN A 302 27.02 6.88 8.22
N PRO A 303 27.82 5.87 7.78
CA PRO A 303 29.26 6.04 7.58
C PRO A 303 29.63 7.25 6.72
N ALA A 304 30.68 7.96 7.10
CA ALA A 304 31.12 9.22 6.49
C ALA A 304 32.62 9.26 6.18
N ASP A 305 33.33 8.13 6.26
CA ASP A 305 34.75 7.99 5.88
C ASP A 305 35.66 9.06 6.51
N GLY A 306 35.42 9.36 7.79
CA GLY A 306 36.18 10.39 8.51
C GLY A 306 35.75 11.84 8.25
N ALA A 307 34.72 12.08 7.42
CA ALA A 307 34.07 13.39 7.28
C ALA A 307 32.99 13.63 8.35
N ALA A 308 32.61 14.89 8.60
CA ALA A 308 31.55 15.22 9.56
C ALA A 308 30.14 14.86 9.03
N GLU A 309 29.99 14.85 7.71
CA GLU A 309 28.76 14.52 7.00
C GLU A 309 29.06 13.52 5.88
N CYS A 310 28.17 12.52 5.70
CA CYS A 310 28.26 11.61 4.56
C CYS A 310 27.99 12.36 3.24
N PRO A 311 28.38 11.81 2.07
CA PRO A 311 28.14 12.45 0.77
C PRO A 311 26.69 12.87 0.54
N ALA A 312 25.72 12.03 0.93
CA ALA A 312 24.31 12.34 0.78
C ALA A 312 23.86 13.55 1.63
N CYS A 313 24.21 13.60 2.91
CA CYS A 313 23.86 14.74 3.78
C CYS A 313 24.53 16.03 3.32
N ARG A 314 25.81 15.95 2.91
CA ARG A 314 26.57 17.07 2.38
C ARG A 314 25.95 17.64 1.10
N ASN A 315 25.48 16.77 0.19
CA ASN A 315 24.78 17.20 -1.02
C ASN A 315 23.44 17.88 -0.69
N VAL A 316 22.64 17.32 0.22
CA VAL A 316 21.39 17.95 0.69
C VAL A 316 21.65 19.31 1.37
N ALA A 317 22.74 19.42 2.13
CA ALA A 317 23.14 20.69 2.76
C ALA A 317 23.56 21.72 1.70
N LYS A 318 24.31 21.30 0.68
CA LYS A 318 24.71 22.11 -0.47
C LYS A 318 23.49 22.57 -1.28
N GLU A 319 22.60 21.68 -1.67
CA GLU A 319 21.36 22.01 -2.38
C GLU A 319 20.51 23.01 -1.60
N ARG A 320 20.39 22.84 -0.28
CA ARG A 320 19.67 23.80 0.58
C ARG A 320 20.35 25.16 0.63
N TYR A 321 21.68 25.19 0.65
CA TYR A 321 22.46 26.42 0.60
C TYR A 321 22.27 27.13 -0.74
N ASP A 322 22.38 26.41 -1.85
CA ASP A 322 22.23 26.91 -3.21
C ASP A 322 20.80 27.39 -3.48
N ALA A 323 19.78 26.64 -3.04
CA ALA A 323 18.38 27.04 -3.15
C ALA A 323 18.06 28.33 -2.37
N ARG A 324 18.64 28.51 -1.18
CA ARG A 324 18.50 29.77 -0.43
C ARG A 324 19.17 30.94 -1.15
N ARG A 325 20.38 30.72 -1.67
CA ARG A 325 21.10 31.74 -2.42
C ARG A 325 20.37 32.14 -3.71
N ALA A 326 19.85 31.17 -4.46
CA ALA A 326 19.06 31.38 -5.67
C ALA A 326 17.75 32.11 -5.39
N ALA A 327 17.12 31.86 -4.23
CA ALA A 327 15.92 32.57 -3.79
C ALA A 327 16.20 33.99 -3.25
N GLY A 328 17.46 34.44 -3.21
CA GLY A 328 17.82 35.73 -2.60
C GLY A 328 17.56 35.75 -1.09
N ILE A 329 17.81 34.63 -0.40
CA ILE A 329 17.56 34.45 1.03
C ILE A 329 18.87 34.20 1.78
N CYS A 330 19.09 34.94 2.87
CA CYS A 330 20.28 34.85 3.70
C CYS A 330 20.39 33.46 4.32
N VAL A 331 21.52 32.79 4.11
CA VAL A 331 21.73 31.40 4.57
C VAL A 331 21.74 31.27 6.10
N ARG A 332 21.96 32.39 6.83
CA ARG A 332 22.02 32.45 8.29
C ARG A 332 20.68 32.78 8.94
N CYS A 333 20.05 33.89 8.55
CA CYS A 333 18.84 34.40 9.23
C CYS A 333 17.56 34.33 8.40
N GLN A 334 17.64 33.89 7.13
CA GLN A 334 16.51 33.82 6.19
C GLN A 334 15.89 35.17 5.77
N ALA A 335 16.53 36.30 6.09
CA ALA A 335 16.14 37.61 5.54
C ALA A 335 16.51 37.71 4.05
N PRO A 336 15.81 38.53 3.24
CA PRO A 336 16.19 38.81 1.86
C PRO A 336 17.63 39.33 1.73
N THR A 337 18.29 38.97 0.64
CA THR A 337 19.66 39.40 0.31
C THR A 337 19.65 40.26 -0.95
N TYR A 338 20.62 41.15 -1.08
CA TYR A 338 20.88 41.91 -2.31
C TYR A 338 21.75 41.07 -3.25
N ASP A 339 21.42 41.09 -4.55
CA ASP A 339 22.24 40.62 -5.67
C ASP A 339 22.81 39.19 -5.53
N GLY A 340 22.00 38.25 -5.03
CA GLY A 340 22.43 36.85 -4.88
C GLY A 340 23.54 36.63 -3.85
N ALA A 341 23.78 37.59 -2.96
CA ALA A 341 24.69 37.46 -1.84
C ALA A 341 24.25 36.32 -0.91
N ALA A 342 25.22 35.58 -0.34
CA ALA A 342 24.89 34.49 0.58
C ALA A 342 24.35 34.98 1.94
N TYR A 343 24.62 36.24 2.30
CA TYR A 343 24.26 36.84 3.58
C TYR A 343 23.58 38.19 3.36
N CYS A 344 22.60 38.53 4.20
CA CYS A 344 22.05 39.88 4.25
C CYS A 344 23.07 40.85 4.88
N ALA A 345 22.89 42.16 4.70
CA ALA A 345 23.88 43.16 5.14
C ALA A 345 24.26 43.01 6.63
N PRO A 346 23.30 42.86 7.57
CA PRO A 346 23.65 42.66 8.98
C PRO A 346 24.46 41.39 9.23
N CYS A 347 24.07 40.27 8.60
CA CYS A 347 24.80 39.01 8.75
C CYS A 347 26.18 39.05 8.08
N ALA A 348 26.34 39.83 7.01
CA ALA A 348 27.61 40.05 6.34
C ALA A 348 28.56 40.85 7.23
N VAL A 349 28.08 41.92 7.87
CA VAL A 349 28.84 42.72 8.84
C VAL A 349 29.24 41.87 10.04
N THR A 350 28.32 41.15 10.68
CA THR A 350 28.67 40.25 11.80
C THR A 350 29.68 39.17 11.37
N LYS A 351 29.61 38.70 10.13
CA LYS A 351 30.58 37.73 9.59
C LYS A 351 31.94 38.39 9.31
N ALA A 352 31.98 39.65 8.92
CA ALA A 352 33.21 40.42 8.76
C ALA A 352 33.85 40.76 10.13
N GLU A 353 33.06 41.16 11.11
CA GLU A 353 33.51 41.45 12.48
C GLU A 353 34.03 40.20 13.19
N SER A 354 33.36 39.05 13.04
CA SER A 354 33.88 37.76 13.55
C SER A 354 35.13 37.27 12.82
N ARG A 355 35.49 37.87 11.69
CA ARG A 355 36.80 37.68 11.02
C ARG A 355 37.83 38.73 11.45
N GLY A 356 37.47 39.64 12.35
CA GLY A 356 38.19 40.86 12.73
C GLY A 356 39.55 40.68 13.38
N ASP A 357 40.10 39.46 13.44
CA ASP A 357 41.47 39.24 13.88
C ASP A 357 42.23 38.25 12.98
N ARG A 358 41.81 38.14 11.72
CA ARG A 358 42.50 37.31 10.73
C ARG A 358 43.96 37.69 10.59
N GLU A 359 44.28 38.97 10.72
CA GLU A 359 45.66 39.45 10.62
C GLU A 359 46.50 38.98 11.81
N ALA A 360 45.97 39.01 13.04
CA ALA A 360 46.62 38.43 14.20
C ALA A 360 46.69 36.89 14.10
N GLU A 361 45.64 36.21 13.62
CA GLU A 361 45.65 34.75 13.42
C GLU A 361 46.71 34.35 12.37
N TYR A 362 46.82 35.10 11.27
CA TYR A 362 47.87 34.90 10.26
C TYR A 362 49.25 35.24 10.82
N ALA A 363 49.40 36.29 11.62
CA ALA A 363 50.65 36.61 12.30
C ALA A 363 51.09 35.48 13.24
N ALA A 364 50.17 34.97 14.07
CA ALA A 364 50.43 33.83 14.96
C ALA A 364 50.81 32.57 14.18
N ARG A 365 50.13 32.27 13.06
CA ARG A 365 50.50 31.14 12.17
C ARG A 365 51.87 31.32 11.52
N ARG A 366 52.22 32.53 11.09
CA ARG A 366 53.57 32.84 10.56
C ARG A 366 54.64 32.66 11.63
N GLN A 367 54.37 33.10 12.86
CA GLN A 367 55.26 32.92 13.99
C GLN A 367 55.45 31.43 14.32
N GLN A 368 54.38 30.65 14.43
CA GLN A 368 54.46 29.21 14.65
C GLN A 368 55.23 28.49 13.52
N TYR A 369 55.05 28.92 12.28
CA TYR A 369 55.82 28.40 11.14
C TYR A 369 57.32 28.69 11.31
N ALA A 370 57.67 29.93 11.68
CA ALA A 370 59.06 30.33 11.92
C ALA A 370 59.69 29.57 13.10
N GLU A 371 58.98 29.42 14.22
CA GLU A 371 59.44 28.66 15.39
C GLU A 371 59.69 27.18 15.06
N ARG A 372 58.78 26.54 14.31
CA ARG A 372 58.97 25.14 13.86
C ARG A 372 60.17 25.00 12.94
N ARG A 373 60.36 25.95 12.01
CA ARG A 373 61.54 25.99 11.14
C ARG A 373 62.83 26.14 11.94
N ALA A 374 62.87 27.05 12.93
CA ALA A 374 64.03 27.25 13.79
C ALA A 374 64.39 25.98 14.61
N ARG A 375 63.38 25.19 15.00
CA ARG A 375 63.58 23.90 15.69
C ARG A 375 63.93 22.74 14.74
N GLY A 376 64.04 22.98 13.44
CA GLY A 376 64.24 21.92 12.43
C GLY A 376 63.08 20.92 12.41
N GLN A 377 61.84 21.38 12.56
CA GLN A 377 60.63 20.56 12.56
C GLN A 377 59.78 20.81 11.31
N CYS A 378 59.12 19.75 10.83
CA CYS A 378 58.15 19.80 9.75
C CYS A 378 56.96 20.67 10.18
N VAL A 379 56.63 21.68 9.37
CA VAL A 379 55.52 22.61 9.67
C VAL A 379 54.15 21.93 9.66
N GLN A 380 54.03 20.77 9.00
CA GLN A 380 52.79 20.00 8.91
C GLN A 380 52.62 19.01 10.06
N CYS A 381 53.58 18.09 10.27
CA CYS A 381 53.44 16.99 11.24
C CYS A 381 54.31 17.13 12.50
N GLY A 382 55.23 18.11 12.56
CA GLY A 382 56.14 18.31 13.69
C GLY A 382 57.37 17.39 13.73
N ALA A 383 57.50 16.42 12.82
CA ALA A 383 58.66 15.52 12.75
C ALA A 383 59.96 16.28 12.44
N ARG A 384 61.11 15.76 12.89
CA ARG A 384 62.41 16.35 12.61
C ARG A 384 62.65 16.43 11.08
N SER A 385 63.07 17.59 10.62
CA SER A 385 63.14 18.00 9.22
C SER A 385 64.24 19.05 9.06
N PRO A 386 65.52 18.66 9.20
CA PRO A 386 66.63 19.61 9.19
C PRO A 386 66.71 20.33 7.84
N GLY A 387 66.70 21.67 7.86
CA GLY A 387 66.89 22.49 6.66
C GLY A 387 65.64 22.67 5.77
N VAL A 388 64.65 21.78 5.79
CA VAL A 388 63.47 21.82 4.90
C VAL A 388 62.15 22.08 5.63
N ALA A 389 61.20 22.77 4.99
CA ALA A 389 59.96 23.20 5.64
C ALA A 389 59.01 22.03 5.95
N ARG A 390 59.09 20.95 5.17
CA ARG A 390 58.30 19.74 5.36
C ARG A 390 59.22 18.53 5.30
N CYS A 391 58.99 17.54 6.17
CA CYS A 391 59.64 16.25 6.02
C CYS A 391 59.15 15.57 4.73
N ASP A 392 59.92 14.62 4.24
CA ASP A 392 59.70 13.94 2.96
C ASP A 392 58.25 13.38 2.80
N PRO A 393 57.67 12.64 3.77
CA PRO A 393 56.29 12.15 3.65
C PRO A 393 55.22 13.25 3.57
N CYS A 394 55.48 14.42 4.16
CA CYS A 394 54.56 15.56 4.10
C CYS A 394 54.76 16.37 2.82
N ALA A 395 55.98 16.42 2.28
CA ALA A 395 56.28 17.02 0.98
C ALA A 395 55.58 16.22 -0.15
N ARG A 396 55.71 14.88 -0.17
CA ARG A 396 55.03 14.01 -1.15
C ARG A 396 53.51 14.14 -1.10
N ARG A 397 52.90 14.01 0.09
CA ARG A 397 51.44 14.20 0.24
C ARG A 397 50.97 15.56 -0.22
N HIS A 398 51.72 16.61 0.09
CA HIS A 398 51.36 17.94 -0.38
C HIS A 398 51.42 18.01 -1.90
N ALA A 399 52.51 17.52 -2.51
CA ALA A 399 52.69 17.45 -3.96
C ALA A 399 51.53 16.69 -4.65
N GLU A 400 51.12 15.54 -4.12
CA GLU A 400 49.97 14.77 -4.62
C GLU A 400 48.64 15.53 -4.49
N SER A 401 48.46 16.25 -3.38
CA SER A 401 47.21 16.94 -3.05
C SER A 401 47.04 18.32 -3.71
N SER A 402 48.13 19.05 -3.96
CA SER A 402 48.08 20.43 -4.45
C SER A 402 47.68 20.53 -5.92
N GLY A 403 47.46 19.40 -6.60
CA GLY A 403 47.08 19.35 -8.01
C GLY A 403 48.17 19.86 -8.94
N THR A 404 49.32 20.30 -8.42
CA THR A 404 50.48 20.77 -9.20
C THR A 404 51.07 19.64 -10.05
N TRP A 405 50.79 18.38 -9.70
CA TRP A 405 51.08 17.18 -10.48
C TRP A 405 49.97 16.77 -11.47
N ARG A 406 48.75 17.34 -11.35
CA ARG A 406 47.63 17.09 -12.27
C ARG A 406 47.56 18.21 -13.30
N GLY A 407 48.44 18.17 -14.30
CA GLY A 407 48.31 19.05 -15.47
C GLY A 407 49.61 19.58 -16.08
N ILE A 408 50.78 19.30 -15.50
CA ILE A 408 52.04 19.44 -16.24
C ILE A 408 52.22 18.12 -16.99
N PRO A 409 52.02 18.08 -18.32
CA PRO A 409 52.23 16.86 -19.09
C PRO A 409 53.69 16.43 -18.95
N VAL A 410 53.90 15.21 -18.47
CA VAL A 410 55.20 14.55 -18.61
C VAL A 410 55.28 14.16 -20.08
N TRP A 411 55.90 15.00 -20.91
CA TRP A 411 56.22 14.59 -22.28
C TRP A 411 57.30 13.51 -22.19
N ALA A 412 57.18 12.48 -23.02
CA ALA A 412 58.25 11.49 -23.15
C ALA A 412 59.53 12.22 -23.63
N PRO A 413 60.71 11.87 -23.09
CA PRO A 413 61.95 12.50 -23.54
C PRO A 413 62.13 12.24 -25.03
N THR A 414 62.30 13.30 -25.80
CA THR A 414 62.74 13.21 -27.20
C THR A 414 64.26 13.29 -27.25
N TRP A 415 64.85 12.50 -28.15
CA TRP A 415 66.30 12.43 -28.33
C TRP A 415 66.65 12.93 -29.73
N THR A 416 67.67 13.76 -29.85
CA THR A 416 68.20 14.24 -31.13
C THR A 416 69.68 13.93 -31.19
N VAL A 417 70.13 13.34 -32.29
CA VAL A 417 71.55 13.05 -32.54
C VAL A 417 72.08 14.13 -33.47
N VAL A 418 73.07 14.90 -33.03
CA VAL A 418 73.66 15.99 -33.81
C VAL A 418 75.07 15.58 -34.23
N GLU A 419 75.34 15.51 -35.52
CA GLU A 419 76.70 15.27 -36.02
C GLU A 419 77.61 16.46 -35.69
N LEU A 420 78.72 16.22 -34.99
CA LEU A 420 79.62 17.28 -34.53
C LEU A 420 80.33 18.01 -35.69
N ALA A 421 80.63 17.28 -36.78
CA ALA A 421 81.35 17.84 -37.91
C ALA A 421 80.49 18.73 -38.80
N THR A 422 79.21 18.39 -38.96
CA THR A 422 78.30 19.03 -39.93
C THR A 422 77.21 19.86 -39.26
N GLY A 423 76.95 19.64 -37.97
CA GLY A 423 75.79 20.16 -37.26
C GLY A 423 74.47 19.53 -37.72
N HIS A 424 74.50 18.45 -38.50
CA HIS A 424 73.29 17.83 -39.02
C HIS A 424 72.55 17.07 -37.91
N GLU A 425 71.26 17.35 -37.74
CA GLU A 425 70.41 16.74 -36.72
C GLU A 425 69.64 15.53 -37.29
N HIS A 426 69.74 14.40 -36.59
CA HIS A 426 68.91 13.23 -36.79
C HIS A 426 67.94 13.10 -35.63
N GLY A 427 66.63 13.11 -35.90
CA GLY A 427 65.58 13.06 -34.88
C GLY A 427 64.45 14.07 -35.12
N PRO A 428 63.53 14.25 -34.15
CA PRO A 428 63.53 13.67 -32.80
C PRO A 428 63.16 12.18 -32.77
N PHE A 429 63.74 11.46 -31.82
CA PHE A 429 63.45 10.06 -31.53
C PHE A 429 62.72 9.93 -30.19
N ASP A 430 61.65 9.14 -30.16
CA ASP A 430 60.86 8.91 -28.94
C ASP A 430 61.47 7.83 -28.02
N ARG A 431 62.47 7.09 -28.51
CA ARG A 431 63.12 5.96 -27.80
C ARG A 431 64.62 5.97 -28.01
N GLU A 432 65.35 5.60 -26.96
CA GLU A 432 66.81 5.43 -27.01
C GLU A 432 67.24 4.33 -28.00
N SER A 433 66.39 3.31 -28.24
CA SER A 433 66.64 2.29 -29.27
C SER A 433 66.73 2.86 -30.68
N ASP A 434 65.96 3.91 -30.97
CA ASP A 434 65.89 4.50 -32.31
C ASP A 434 67.13 5.38 -32.57
N VAL A 435 67.67 6.00 -31.51
CA VAL A 435 69.00 6.63 -31.52
C VAL A 435 70.07 5.59 -31.86
N ALA A 436 70.06 4.42 -31.22
CA ALA A 436 71.03 3.36 -31.51
C ALA A 436 70.94 2.86 -32.97
N LEU A 437 69.73 2.74 -33.53
CA LEU A 437 69.53 2.39 -34.94
C LEU A 437 70.00 3.50 -35.88
N CYS A 438 69.74 4.76 -35.55
CA CYS A 438 70.22 5.92 -36.31
C CYS A 438 71.75 5.91 -36.43
N LEU A 439 72.46 5.69 -35.31
CA LEU A 439 73.92 5.59 -35.33
C LEU A 439 74.40 4.42 -36.20
N ALA A 440 73.76 3.26 -36.08
CA ALA A 440 74.13 2.06 -36.84
C ALA A 440 73.92 2.22 -38.36
N PHE A 441 72.79 2.79 -38.79
CA PHE A 441 72.47 2.98 -40.21
C PHE A 441 73.19 4.17 -40.83
N GLY A 442 73.37 5.25 -40.08
CA GLY A 442 74.16 6.42 -40.48
C GLY A 442 75.66 6.14 -40.53
N LYS A 443 76.11 4.98 -40.02
CA LYS A 443 77.53 4.63 -39.82
C LYS A 443 78.27 5.71 -39.01
N LEU A 444 77.56 6.34 -38.06
CA LEU A 444 78.08 7.38 -37.19
C LEU A 444 78.67 6.72 -35.94
N SER A 445 79.90 7.06 -35.57
CA SER A 445 80.46 6.65 -34.30
C SER A 445 80.00 7.56 -33.17
N ARG A 446 80.04 7.06 -31.92
CA ARG A 446 79.60 7.82 -30.75
C ARG A 446 80.44 9.08 -30.49
N ASP A 447 81.67 9.12 -30.98
CA ASP A 447 82.59 10.25 -30.83
C ASP A 447 82.36 11.33 -31.91
N GLU A 448 81.56 11.03 -32.93
CA GLU A 448 81.24 11.95 -34.04
C GLU A 448 79.90 12.67 -33.85
N VAL A 449 79.17 12.37 -32.77
CA VAL A 449 77.83 12.89 -32.52
C VAL A 449 77.63 13.37 -31.08
N GLU A 450 76.77 14.36 -30.89
CA GLU A 450 76.20 14.75 -29.60
C GLU A 450 74.75 14.26 -29.52
N ILE A 451 74.39 13.54 -28.46
CA ILE A 451 73.02 13.08 -28.24
C ILE A 451 72.35 14.01 -27.23
N ILE A 452 71.43 14.84 -27.70
CA ILE A 452 70.66 15.78 -26.89
C ILE A 452 69.36 15.09 -26.47
N CYS A 453 69.04 15.12 -25.18
CA CYS A 453 67.77 14.62 -24.65
C CYS A 453 66.96 15.78 -24.07
N ASP A 454 65.82 16.09 -24.69
CA ASP A 454 64.84 17.07 -24.20
C ASP A 454 63.92 16.44 -23.14
N ALA A 455 64.52 15.80 -22.15
CA ALA A 455 63.78 15.36 -20.99
C ALA A 455 63.28 16.60 -20.24
N SER A 456 62.00 16.60 -19.83
CA SER A 456 61.51 17.58 -18.87
C SER A 456 62.49 17.65 -17.70
N PRO A 457 62.85 18.83 -17.15
CA PRO A 457 63.70 18.95 -15.96
C PRO A 457 63.23 18.08 -14.78
N MET A 458 61.97 17.65 -14.82
CA MET A 458 61.33 16.74 -13.88
C MET A 458 61.77 15.28 -13.99
N ALA A 459 62.11 14.76 -15.18
CA ALA A 459 62.52 13.37 -15.37
C ALA A 459 63.92 13.10 -14.77
N THR A 460 64.81 14.10 -14.82
CA THR A 460 66.14 14.06 -14.21
C THR A 460 66.07 14.05 -12.67
N LEU A 461 65.00 14.60 -12.08
CA LEU A 461 64.78 14.62 -10.63
C LEU A 461 64.16 13.33 -10.08
N THR A 462 63.50 12.51 -10.90
CA THR A 462 62.99 11.19 -10.49
C THR A 462 63.97 10.05 -10.73
N ALA A 463 65.04 10.27 -11.51
CA ALA A 463 66.12 9.30 -11.71
C ALA A 463 67.19 9.39 -10.59
N TRP A 464 66.76 9.43 -9.33
CA TRP A 464 67.67 9.23 -8.20
C TRP A 464 67.81 7.73 -7.96
N PRO A 465 69.03 7.16 -7.93
CA PRO A 465 69.21 5.76 -7.59
C PRO A 465 68.77 5.50 -6.15
N ASP A 466 68.08 4.38 -5.94
CA ASP A 466 67.72 3.84 -4.62
C ASP A 466 68.94 3.59 -3.72
#